data_AF-A0A2G7GK04-F1
#
_entry.id   AF-A0A2G7GK04-F1
#
_cell.length_a   1.000
_cell.length_b   1.000
_cell.length_c   1.000
_cell.angle_alpha   90.00
_cell.angle_beta   90.00
_cell.angle_gamma   90.00
#
_symmetry.space_group_name_H-M   'P 1'
#
loop_
_entity.id
_entity.type
_entity.pdbx_description
1 polymer ?
#
loop_
_entity_poly.entity_id
_entity_poly.type
_entity_poly.pdbx_seq_one_letter_code
_entity_poly.pdbx_strand_id
1 'polypeptide(L)'
;MTRCASILATQMNKISSSKISYLTKQIFLLSLAVANVSIIGIVPSRIAQAAQEIPVVSSSALGQNMDVPWSRPVKINDPFEGSYLGVFDRNYFYRRFLNNNVRFEILSLWRPNSVRFLLASRERNCAYSTRFSYNRLLTRRVIAYRGRKYLYTGFPYTSFPVSRCAIASNTQNAVKLFIRTGEQVYQLDGRNSTFAINPDVANALRSTPIENVQIRLVTESGETIDSEIGRGTVEAWRDIY
;
A
#
# COMPACT_ATOMS: atom_id res chain seq x y z
N MET A 1 18.17 73.69 -14.28
CA MET A 1 19.50 74.33 -14.35
C MET A 1 20.52 73.49 -13.60
N THR A 2 21.20 72.56 -14.29
CA THR A 2 22.57 72.10 -13.98
C THR A 2 23.05 71.31 -15.20
N ARG A 3 24.15 71.77 -15.80
CA ARG A 3 24.87 71.10 -16.89
C ARG A 3 25.94 70.21 -16.26
N CYS A 4 26.22 69.06 -16.86
CA CYS A 4 27.57 68.66 -17.25
C CYS A 4 27.52 67.52 -18.27
N ALA A 5 28.36 67.66 -19.30
CA ALA A 5 28.54 66.78 -20.44
C ALA A 5 30.02 66.36 -20.53
N SER A 6 30.28 65.32 -21.32
CA SER A 6 31.55 64.76 -21.89
C SER A 6 31.69 63.28 -21.52
N ILE A 7 31.54 62.30 -22.43
CA ILE A 7 32.27 61.95 -23.67
C ILE A 7 33.73 61.60 -23.41
N LEU A 8 34.09 60.31 -23.49
CA LEU A 8 35.09 59.80 -24.45
C LEU A 8 35.12 58.26 -24.49
N ALA A 9 35.39 57.76 -25.69
CA ALA A 9 35.31 56.39 -26.14
C ALA A 9 36.71 55.83 -26.42
N THR A 10 36.93 54.52 -26.26
CA THR A 10 37.86 53.68 -27.07
C THR A 10 37.55 52.21 -26.75
N GLN A 11 36.88 51.39 -27.58
CA GLN A 11 37.26 50.74 -28.84
C GLN A 11 38.45 49.76 -28.77
N MET A 12 38.12 48.52 -29.19
CA MET A 12 38.94 47.46 -29.82
C MET A 12 39.77 46.52 -28.93
N ASN A 13 39.43 45.23 -29.00
CA ASN A 13 40.31 44.30 -29.71
C ASN A 13 39.56 43.14 -30.38
N LYS A 14 40.04 42.83 -31.57
CA LYS A 14 39.46 42.02 -32.65
C LYS A 14 40.30 40.76 -32.83
N ILE A 15 39.61 39.67 -33.20
CA ILE A 15 39.97 38.67 -34.23
C ILE A 15 41.21 37.78 -33.98
N SER A 16 40.96 36.47 -33.93
CA SER A 16 41.85 35.50 -34.59
C SER A 16 41.01 34.47 -35.35
N SER A 17 41.09 34.55 -36.66
CA SER A 17 40.57 33.60 -37.64
C SER A 17 41.57 33.61 -38.79
N SER A 18 42.19 32.48 -39.11
CA SER A 18 42.73 32.27 -40.44
C SER A 18 42.74 30.79 -40.82
N LYS A 19 42.40 30.57 -42.09
CA LYS A 19 42.20 29.31 -42.81
C LYS A 19 43.43 29.02 -43.70
N ILE A 20 43.76 27.74 -43.83
CA ILE A 20 44.05 26.95 -45.06
C ILE A 20 45.12 27.43 -46.08
N SER A 21 46.07 26.55 -46.42
CA SER A 21 46.55 26.24 -47.81
C SER A 21 47.35 24.92 -47.81
N TYR A 22 46.96 23.82 -48.48
CA TYR A 22 47.11 23.38 -49.90
C TYR A 22 48.46 22.69 -50.26
N LEU A 23 48.35 21.67 -51.16
CA LEU A 23 49.37 20.77 -51.78
C LEU A 23 49.75 19.52 -50.94
N THR A 24 49.78 18.27 -51.44
CA THR A 24 50.08 17.78 -52.80
C THR A 24 49.49 16.38 -53.08
N LYS A 25 49.26 16.12 -54.37
CA LYS A 25 48.79 14.89 -55.02
C LYS A 25 49.67 13.66 -54.75
N GLN A 26 49.06 12.47 -54.60
CA GLN A 26 49.47 11.31 -55.40
C GLN A 26 48.35 10.27 -55.53
N ILE A 27 48.09 9.91 -56.78
CA ILE A 27 47.14 8.91 -57.26
C ILE A 27 47.93 7.59 -57.41
N PHE A 28 47.44 6.50 -56.84
CA PHE A 28 47.75 5.16 -57.33
C PHE A 28 46.49 4.29 -57.23
N LEU A 29 45.96 3.95 -58.40
CA LEU A 29 44.95 2.92 -58.61
C LEU A 29 45.67 1.56 -58.68
N LEU A 30 45.24 0.60 -57.88
CA LEU A 30 45.37 -0.82 -58.21
C LEU A 30 44.14 -1.58 -57.68
N SER A 31 43.73 -2.53 -58.48
CA SER A 31 42.37 -3.03 -58.64
C SER A 31 42.12 -4.39 -57.97
N LEU A 32 40.88 -4.55 -57.52
CA LEU A 32 40.01 -5.75 -57.49
C LEU A 32 40.45 -7.08 -56.81
N ALA A 33 39.65 -7.39 -55.78
CA ALA A 33 38.79 -8.57 -55.65
C ALA A 33 39.21 -9.74 -54.72
N VAL A 34 38.14 -10.30 -54.11
CA VAL A 34 38.04 -11.58 -53.37
C VAL A 34 38.43 -11.49 -51.88
N ALA A 35 37.62 -11.79 -50.86
CA ALA A 35 36.30 -12.40 -50.73
C ALA A 35 35.59 -11.90 -49.45
N ASN A 36 34.25 -11.91 -49.50
CA ASN A 36 33.37 -11.90 -48.33
C ASN A 36 33.69 -13.05 -47.37
N VAL A 37 34.02 -12.77 -46.11
CA VAL A 37 33.40 -13.42 -44.94
C VAL A 37 33.41 -12.44 -43.76
N SER A 38 32.35 -11.68 -43.61
CA SER A 38 32.07 -10.96 -42.36
C SER A 38 31.56 -11.99 -41.34
N ILE A 39 32.44 -12.57 -40.52
CA ILE A 39 31.99 -13.19 -39.26
C ILE A 39 31.81 -12.06 -38.26
N ILE A 40 30.75 -11.27 -38.45
CA ILE A 40 30.17 -10.55 -37.33
C ILE A 40 29.42 -11.63 -36.57
N GLY A 41 30.06 -12.19 -35.55
CA GLY A 41 29.37 -12.87 -34.48
C GLY A 41 28.50 -11.86 -33.75
N ILE A 42 27.41 -11.46 -34.38
CA ILE A 42 26.24 -10.90 -33.70
C ILE A 42 25.74 -12.08 -32.88
N VAL A 43 26.23 -12.20 -31.65
CA VAL A 43 25.43 -12.82 -30.61
C VAL A 43 24.19 -11.94 -30.57
N PRO A 44 22.98 -12.40 -30.96
CA PRO A 44 21.80 -11.70 -30.55
C PRO A 44 21.76 -11.89 -29.03
N SER A 45 22.31 -10.92 -28.30
CA SER A 45 21.91 -10.67 -26.94
C SER A 45 20.41 -10.41 -27.01
N ARG A 46 19.62 -11.49 -26.95
CA ARG A 46 18.22 -11.47 -26.53
C ARG A 46 18.21 -11.03 -25.06
N ILE A 47 18.60 -9.78 -24.82
CA ILE A 47 17.97 -9.01 -23.77
C ILE A 47 16.72 -8.45 -24.45
N ALA A 48 15.77 -9.35 -24.72
CA ALA A 48 14.40 -8.92 -24.80
C ALA A 48 14.09 -8.43 -23.39
N GLN A 49 14.17 -7.12 -23.19
CA GLN A 49 13.46 -6.48 -22.10
C GLN A 49 11.99 -6.88 -22.29
N ALA A 50 11.59 -7.95 -21.61
CA ALA A 50 10.19 -8.17 -21.33
C ALA A 50 9.78 -6.97 -20.50
N ALA A 51 9.25 -5.93 -21.16
CA ALA A 51 8.47 -4.90 -20.50
C ALA A 51 7.39 -5.68 -19.76
N GLN A 52 7.54 -5.79 -18.44
CA GLN A 52 6.68 -6.62 -17.62
C GLN A 52 5.28 -6.00 -17.73
N GLU A 53 4.41 -6.66 -18.50
CA GLU A 53 3.09 -6.13 -18.81
C GLU A 53 2.36 -5.87 -17.49
N ILE A 54 1.91 -4.63 -17.30
CA ILE A 54 1.24 -4.22 -16.07
C ILE A 54 -0.03 -5.08 -15.92
N PRO A 55 -0.21 -5.80 -14.80
CA PRO A 55 -1.35 -6.69 -14.63
C PRO A 55 -2.65 -5.89 -14.65
N VAL A 56 -3.68 -6.47 -15.26
CA VAL A 56 -5.00 -5.85 -15.40
C VAL A 56 -5.98 -6.42 -14.38
N VAL A 57 -6.68 -5.54 -13.66
CA VAL A 57 -7.70 -5.89 -12.66
C VAL A 57 -9.04 -5.29 -13.07
N SER A 58 -10.13 -6.06 -12.96
CA SER A 58 -11.45 -5.69 -13.48
C SER A 58 -12.36 -4.91 -12.51
N SER A 59 -11.88 -4.59 -11.30
CA SER A 59 -12.68 -3.88 -10.30
C SER A 59 -11.84 -3.01 -9.39
N SER A 60 -12.39 -1.85 -9.04
CA SER A 60 -11.88 -0.91 -8.05
C SER A 60 -12.44 -1.13 -6.63
N ALA A 61 -13.38 -2.08 -6.48
CA ALA A 61 -14.05 -2.32 -5.22
C ALA A 61 -13.10 -3.00 -4.21
N LEU A 62 -12.95 -2.42 -3.02
CA LEU A 62 -12.18 -3.02 -1.94
C LEU A 62 -12.99 -4.10 -1.22
N GLY A 63 -12.36 -5.25 -0.96
CA GLY A 63 -12.96 -6.39 -0.27
C GLY A 63 -11.92 -7.28 0.40
N GLN A 64 -12.32 -7.98 1.46
CA GLN A 64 -11.39 -8.77 2.29
C GLN A 64 -10.77 -9.99 1.57
N ASN A 65 -11.42 -10.50 0.52
CA ASN A 65 -11.00 -11.70 -0.21
C ASN A 65 -10.64 -11.39 -1.66
N MET A 66 -10.08 -10.20 -1.93
CA MET A 66 -9.63 -9.83 -3.26
C MET A 66 -8.40 -10.64 -3.69
N ASP A 67 -8.41 -11.11 -4.93
CA ASP A 67 -7.25 -11.68 -5.61
C ASP A 67 -6.66 -10.61 -6.54
N VAL A 68 -5.77 -9.79 -6.00
CA VAL A 68 -5.11 -8.71 -6.73
C VAL A 68 -3.60 -8.70 -6.45
N PRO A 69 -2.78 -8.18 -7.38
CA PRO A 69 -1.37 -7.92 -7.12
C PRO A 69 -1.22 -6.83 -6.05
N TRP A 70 -0.95 -7.23 -4.81
CA TRP A 70 -0.70 -6.29 -3.70
C TRP A 70 0.65 -5.59 -3.87
N SER A 71 0.68 -4.31 -3.51
CA SER A 71 1.87 -3.44 -3.49
C SER A 71 2.60 -3.37 -4.84
N ARG A 72 1.85 -3.40 -5.94
CA ARG A 72 2.36 -3.28 -7.31
C ARG A 72 1.44 -2.39 -8.14
N PRO A 73 1.96 -1.65 -9.13
CA PRO A 73 1.12 -0.95 -10.09
C PRO A 73 0.27 -1.94 -10.88
N VAL A 74 -1.02 -1.64 -11.00
CA VAL A 74 -1.98 -2.43 -11.78
C VAL A 74 -2.84 -1.50 -12.62
N LYS A 75 -3.20 -1.95 -13.83
CA LYS A 75 -4.18 -1.26 -14.66
C LYS A 75 -5.57 -1.72 -14.25
N ILE A 76 -6.33 -0.84 -13.62
CA ILE A 76 -7.72 -1.11 -13.23
C ILE A 76 -8.60 -0.77 -14.43
N ASN A 77 -9.54 -1.65 -14.75
CA ASN A 77 -10.57 -1.42 -15.75
C ASN A 77 -11.93 -1.69 -15.10
N ASP A 78 -12.52 -0.65 -14.54
CA ASP A 78 -13.78 -0.71 -13.82
C ASP A 78 -14.92 -0.21 -14.73
N PRO A 79 -16.03 -0.94 -14.88
CA PRO A 79 -17.13 -0.54 -15.77
C PRO A 79 -17.84 0.75 -15.33
N PHE A 80 -17.71 1.15 -14.06
CA PHE A 80 -18.34 2.36 -13.51
C PHE A 80 -17.37 3.52 -13.37
N GLU A 81 -16.09 3.25 -13.03
CA GLU A 81 -15.08 4.29 -12.80
C GLU A 81 -14.11 4.50 -13.99
N GLY A 82 -14.15 3.64 -15.01
CA GLY A 82 -13.27 3.69 -16.17
C GLY A 82 -11.94 2.95 -15.98
N SER A 83 -10.96 3.25 -16.83
CA SER A 83 -9.62 2.63 -16.75
C SER A 83 -8.55 3.59 -16.27
N TYR A 84 -7.78 3.17 -15.27
CA TYR A 84 -6.72 3.98 -14.67
C TYR A 84 -5.64 3.09 -14.04
N LEU A 85 -4.47 3.68 -13.78
CA LEU A 85 -3.41 3.03 -13.02
C LEU A 85 -3.67 3.20 -11.53
N GLY A 86 -3.44 2.17 -10.73
CA GLY A 86 -3.57 2.23 -9.29
C GLY A 86 -2.72 1.19 -8.58
N VAL A 87 -2.69 1.27 -7.25
CA VAL A 87 -1.95 0.34 -6.39
C VAL A 87 -2.85 -0.10 -5.25
N PHE A 88 -3.00 -1.42 -5.10
CA PHE A 88 -3.67 -2.02 -3.94
C PHE A 88 -2.65 -2.28 -2.83
N ASP A 89 -3.00 -1.96 -1.60
CA ASP A 89 -2.19 -2.26 -0.41
C ASP A 89 -3.07 -2.90 0.67
N ARG A 90 -2.45 -3.78 1.46
CA ARG A 90 -3.11 -4.51 2.54
C ARG A 90 -2.18 -4.61 3.74
N ASN A 91 -2.69 -4.19 4.89
CA ASN A 91 -2.04 -4.41 6.17
C ASN A 91 -2.99 -5.11 7.16
N TYR A 92 -2.41 -5.85 8.10
CA TYR A 92 -3.14 -6.52 9.17
C TYR A 92 -2.43 -6.36 10.51
N PHE A 93 -3.20 -6.20 11.57
CA PHE A 93 -2.67 -6.24 12.93
C PHE A 93 -3.71 -6.80 13.89
N TYR A 94 -3.26 -7.16 15.09
CA TYR A 94 -4.10 -7.77 16.11
C TYR A 94 -4.09 -6.91 17.37
N ARG A 95 -5.27 -6.74 17.99
CA ARG A 95 -5.40 -6.21 19.35
C ARG A 95 -6.05 -7.28 20.20
N ARG A 96 -5.44 -7.58 21.34
CA ARG A 96 -5.99 -8.51 22.32
C ARG A 96 -6.41 -7.75 23.57
N PHE A 97 -7.64 -7.97 24.00
CA PHE A 97 -8.13 -7.48 25.28
C PHE A 97 -8.88 -8.59 25.98
N LEU A 98 -8.37 -9.03 27.14
CA LEU A 98 -8.91 -10.16 27.90
C LEU A 98 -9.07 -11.42 27.01
N ASN A 99 -10.31 -11.83 26.76
CA ASN A 99 -10.72 -13.00 25.98
C ASN A 99 -11.12 -12.68 24.54
N ASN A 100 -10.99 -11.40 24.15
CA ASN A 100 -11.30 -10.92 22.81
C ASN A 100 -10.00 -10.77 22.04
N ASN A 101 -9.98 -11.35 20.85
CA ASN A 101 -8.92 -11.14 19.86
C ASN A 101 -9.55 -10.46 18.64
N VAL A 102 -9.16 -9.21 18.39
CA VAL A 102 -9.63 -8.44 17.25
C VAL A 102 -8.51 -8.39 16.21
N ARG A 103 -8.79 -8.91 15.02
CA ARG A 103 -7.94 -8.72 13.85
C ARG A 103 -8.47 -7.52 13.08
N PHE A 104 -7.62 -6.53 12.86
CA PHE A 104 -7.88 -5.43 11.94
C PHE A 104 -7.24 -5.74 10.59
N GLU A 105 -7.95 -5.41 9.53
CA GLU A 105 -7.52 -5.50 8.15
C GLU A 105 -7.80 -4.15 7.48
N ILE A 106 -6.73 -3.55 6.98
CA ILE A 106 -6.77 -2.26 6.33
C ILE A 106 -6.39 -2.49 4.88
N LEU A 107 -7.33 -2.24 4.00
CA LEU A 107 -7.12 -2.28 2.56
C LEU A 107 -7.12 -0.85 2.04
N SER A 108 -6.21 -0.55 1.13
CA SER A 108 -6.21 0.74 0.45
C SER A 108 -6.03 0.57 -1.05
N LEU A 109 -6.66 1.49 -1.80
CA LEU A 109 -6.51 1.65 -3.23
C LEU A 109 -6.03 3.08 -3.50
N TRP A 110 -4.79 3.19 -3.95
CA TRP A 110 -4.14 4.44 -4.32
C TRP A 110 -4.36 4.72 -5.81
N ARG A 111 -4.88 5.90 -6.12
CA ARG A 111 -5.15 6.40 -7.48
C ARG A 111 -4.50 7.78 -7.65
N PRO A 112 -4.31 8.27 -8.90
CA PRO A 112 -3.64 9.54 -9.15
C PRO A 112 -4.25 10.75 -8.43
N ASN A 113 -5.58 10.76 -8.22
CA ASN A 113 -6.31 11.89 -7.64
C ASN A 113 -6.92 11.59 -6.27
N SER A 114 -6.80 10.36 -5.75
CA SER A 114 -7.46 9.96 -4.51
C SER A 114 -6.93 8.65 -3.96
N VAL A 115 -7.13 8.43 -2.67
CA VAL A 115 -6.94 7.14 -2.02
C VAL A 115 -8.24 6.71 -1.34
N ARG A 116 -8.60 5.43 -1.48
CA ARG A 116 -9.77 4.83 -0.84
C ARG A 116 -9.31 3.78 0.18
N PHE A 117 -9.95 3.73 1.34
CA PHE A 117 -9.70 2.74 2.38
C PHE A 117 -10.92 1.87 2.66
N LEU A 118 -10.68 0.61 3.04
CA LEU A 118 -11.65 -0.26 3.68
C LEU A 118 -11.06 -0.71 5.01
N LEU A 119 -11.72 -0.34 6.11
CA LEU A 119 -11.36 -0.74 7.46
C LEU A 119 -12.28 -1.87 7.87
N ALA A 120 -11.74 -3.10 7.88
CA ALA A 120 -12.46 -4.27 8.35
C ALA A 120 -11.86 -4.76 9.66
N SER A 121 -12.71 -5.23 10.55
CA SER A 121 -12.32 -5.85 11.81
C SER A 121 -13.04 -7.17 11.96
N ARG A 122 -12.34 -8.15 12.53
CA ARG A 122 -12.87 -9.46 12.86
C ARG A 122 -12.54 -9.74 14.32
N GLU A 123 -13.55 -9.62 15.16
CA GLU A 123 -13.47 -9.94 16.58
C GLU A 123 -13.79 -11.42 16.81
N ARG A 124 -12.98 -12.05 17.64
CA ARG A 124 -13.20 -13.39 18.17
C ARG A 124 -13.24 -13.29 19.69
N ASN A 125 -14.45 -13.38 20.26
CA ASN A 125 -14.66 -13.44 21.70
C ASN A 125 -14.80 -14.90 22.11
N CYS A 126 -13.79 -15.45 22.79
CA CYS A 126 -13.87 -16.77 23.37
C CYS A 126 -14.24 -16.63 24.84
N ALA A 127 -15.53 -16.47 25.14
CA ALA A 127 -15.99 -16.55 26.52
C ALA A 127 -15.59 -17.92 27.08
N TYR A 128 -14.74 -17.93 28.13
CA TYR A 128 -14.54 -19.12 28.93
C TYR A 128 -15.90 -19.48 29.53
N SER A 129 -16.56 -20.48 28.97
CA SER A 129 -17.67 -21.11 29.66
C SER A 129 -17.09 -21.81 30.88
N THR A 130 -17.11 -21.16 32.04
CA THR A 130 -17.07 -21.83 33.33
C THR A 130 -18.42 -22.52 33.53
N ARG A 131 -18.65 -23.63 32.82
CA ARG A 131 -19.72 -24.56 33.22
C ARG A 131 -19.09 -25.64 34.08
N PHE A 132 -19.41 -25.59 35.37
CA PHE A 132 -19.30 -26.70 36.30
C PHE A 132 -19.83 -27.97 35.63
N SER A 133 -18.94 -28.93 35.36
CA SER A 133 -19.35 -30.25 34.91
C SER A 133 -19.90 -31.02 36.11
N TYR A 134 -21.23 -31.08 36.23
CA TYR A 134 -21.88 -32.07 37.09
C TYR A 134 -21.81 -33.42 36.40
N ASN A 135 -20.67 -34.09 36.49
CA ASN A 135 -20.57 -35.52 36.18
C ASN A 135 -19.43 -36.17 36.97
N ARG A 136 -19.45 -35.99 38.29
CA ARG A 136 -18.88 -37.00 39.18
C ARG A 136 -19.81 -37.22 40.36
N LEU A 137 -20.34 -38.44 40.38
CA LEU A 137 -21.07 -39.11 41.46
C LEU A 137 -22.56 -38.77 41.55
N LEU A 138 -23.36 -39.51 40.77
CA LEU A 138 -24.71 -39.96 41.16
C LEU A 138 -24.65 -40.89 42.40
N THR A 139 -23.87 -40.55 43.40
CA THR A 139 -24.08 -41.13 44.74
C THR A 139 -25.16 -40.27 45.38
N ARG A 140 -26.35 -40.85 45.56
CA ARG A 140 -27.37 -40.33 46.48
C ARG A 140 -26.69 -40.01 47.81
N ARG A 141 -26.36 -38.75 48.07
CA ARG A 141 -25.96 -38.31 49.40
C ARG A 141 -27.23 -38.05 50.18
N VAL A 142 -27.65 -39.06 50.94
CA VAL A 142 -28.65 -38.90 51.99
C VAL A 142 -27.98 -38.11 53.10
N ILE A 143 -28.31 -36.82 53.23
CA ILE A 143 -27.92 -36.04 54.40
C ILE A 143 -29.02 -36.24 55.44
N ALA A 144 -28.71 -37.01 56.49
CA ALA A 144 -29.59 -37.18 57.63
C ALA A 144 -29.26 -36.10 58.67
N TYR A 145 -30.21 -35.22 58.97
CA TYR A 145 -30.12 -34.29 60.10
C TYR A 145 -31.34 -34.52 61.00
N ARG A 146 -31.11 -34.83 62.28
CA ARG A 146 -32.16 -35.10 63.29
C ARG A 146 -33.26 -36.10 62.84
N GLY A 147 -32.86 -37.26 62.31
CA GLY A 147 -33.78 -38.39 62.11
C GLY A 147 -34.83 -38.23 61.00
N ARG A 148 -34.85 -37.12 60.25
CA ARG A 148 -35.69 -36.95 59.06
C ARG A 148 -34.84 -37.06 57.79
N LYS A 149 -35.26 -37.93 56.86
CA LYS A 149 -34.63 -38.09 55.55
C LYS A 149 -35.21 -37.06 54.59
N TYR A 150 -34.39 -36.14 54.11
CA TYR A 150 -34.78 -35.19 53.05
C TYR A 150 -34.23 -35.69 51.71
N LEU A 151 -35.10 -35.80 50.70
CA LEU A 151 -34.73 -36.12 49.33
C LEU A 151 -34.41 -34.80 48.62
N TYR A 152 -33.12 -34.48 48.50
CA TYR A 152 -32.69 -33.28 47.79
C TYR A 152 -32.64 -33.59 46.27
N THR A 153 -33.69 -33.20 45.54
CA THR A 153 -33.71 -33.27 44.07
C THR A 153 -33.12 -31.99 43.48
N GLY A 154 -31.80 -31.84 43.60
CA GLY A 154 -31.07 -30.80 42.87
C GLY A 154 -30.89 -31.21 41.40
N PHE A 155 -31.29 -30.35 40.47
CA PHE A 155 -31.19 -30.58 39.01
C PHE A 155 -29.72 -30.79 38.56
N PRO A 156 -29.43 -31.76 37.65
CA PRO A 156 -28.07 -32.05 37.21
C PRO A 156 -27.69 -31.26 35.95
N TYR A 157 -26.64 -30.45 36.03
CA TYR A 157 -26.09 -29.73 34.87
C TYR A 157 -25.12 -30.62 34.06
N THR A 158 -25.64 -31.48 33.19
CA THR A 158 -24.83 -32.24 32.23
C THR A 158 -24.72 -31.49 30.90
N SER A 159 -23.84 -30.49 30.82
CA SER A 159 -23.35 -29.99 29.52
C SER A 159 -21.94 -29.44 29.67
N PHE A 160 -20.99 -30.11 29.00
CA PHE A 160 -19.60 -29.66 28.96
C PHE A 160 -19.51 -28.29 28.29
N PRO A 161 -18.69 -27.37 28.81
CA PRO A 161 -18.39 -26.10 28.17
C PRO A 161 -17.57 -26.33 26.89
N VAL A 162 -18.23 -26.55 25.74
CA VAL A 162 -17.57 -26.25 24.45
C VAL A 162 -17.26 -24.77 24.45
N SER A 163 -15.98 -24.41 24.35
CA SER A 163 -15.53 -23.03 24.19
C SER A 163 -16.16 -22.47 22.91
N ARG A 164 -17.35 -21.89 23.01
CA ARG A 164 -18.02 -21.25 21.87
C ARG A 164 -17.43 -19.86 21.74
N CYS A 165 -16.51 -19.71 20.79
CA CYS A 165 -16.07 -18.38 20.41
C CYS A 165 -17.15 -17.76 19.52
N ALA A 166 -17.64 -16.57 19.88
CA ALA A 166 -18.42 -15.73 18.99
C ALA A 166 -17.47 -15.01 18.02
N ILE A 167 -17.84 -14.95 16.74
CA ILE A 167 -17.11 -14.19 15.72
C ILE A 167 -18.02 -13.06 15.25
N ALA A 168 -17.53 -11.83 15.33
CA ALA A 168 -18.19 -10.66 14.77
C ALA A 168 -17.27 -10.02 13.73
N SER A 169 -17.83 -9.62 12.59
CA SER A 169 -17.12 -8.87 11.56
C SER A 169 -17.78 -7.50 11.41
N ASN A 170 -16.97 -6.46 11.36
CA ASN A 170 -17.45 -5.08 11.23
C ASN A 170 -16.59 -4.29 10.25
N THR A 171 -17.20 -3.36 9.53
CA THR A 171 -16.53 -2.42 8.63
C THR A 171 -16.77 -0.99 9.12
N GLN A 172 -15.73 -0.17 9.12
CA GLN A 172 -15.81 1.22 9.57
C GLN A 172 -15.42 2.19 8.44
N ASN A 173 -16.06 3.36 8.44
CA ASN A 173 -15.68 4.45 7.56
C ASN A 173 -14.62 5.33 8.21
N ALA A 174 -13.63 5.74 7.42
CA ALA A 174 -12.65 6.74 7.79
C ALA A 174 -13.06 8.12 7.27
N VAL A 175 -12.94 9.13 8.12
CA VAL A 175 -13.24 10.55 7.80
C VAL A 175 -12.00 11.42 7.72
N LYS A 176 -10.90 11.03 8.38
CA LYS A 176 -9.60 11.70 8.26
C LYS A 176 -8.48 10.71 8.04
N LEU A 177 -7.50 11.12 7.26
CA LEU A 177 -6.27 10.39 6.99
C LEU A 177 -5.09 11.31 7.27
N PHE A 178 -4.13 10.81 8.03
CA PHE A 178 -2.84 11.41 8.24
C PHE A 178 -1.77 10.52 7.60
N ILE A 179 -0.91 11.10 6.77
CA ILE A 179 0.19 10.40 6.12
C ILE A 179 1.49 11.06 6.53
N ARG A 180 2.42 10.29 7.10
CA ARG A 180 3.73 10.79 7.50
C ARG A 180 4.78 10.44 6.47
N THR A 181 5.33 11.44 5.79
CA THR A 181 6.45 11.27 4.84
C THR A 181 7.64 12.07 5.33
N GLY A 182 8.69 11.38 5.80
CA GLY A 182 9.82 12.01 6.48
C GLY A 182 9.39 12.75 7.75
N GLU A 183 9.65 14.06 7.79
CA GLU A 183 9.30 14.94 8.93
C GLU A 183 7.92 15.58 8.79
N GLN A 184 7.29 15.51 7.61
CA GLN A 184 6.01 16.15 7.34
C GLN A 184 4.84 15.18 7.53
N VAL A 185 3.72 15.72 8.02
CA VAL A 185 2.46 14.99 8.15
C VAL A 185 1.38 15.71 7.35
N TYR A 186 0.83 15.02 6.37
CA TYR A 186 -0.29 15.52 5.56
C TYR A 186 -1.60 15.04 6.16
N GLN A 187 -2.53 15.97 6.39
CA GLN A 187 -3.90 15.66 6.79
C GLN A 187 -4.82 15.80 5.59
N LEU A 188 -5.62 14.76 5.36
CA LEU A 188 -6.65 14.72 4.33
C LEU A 188 -8.00 14.47 4.99
N ASP A 189 -8.98 15.31 4.69
CA ASP A 189 -10.38 15.06 5.02
C ASP A 189 -11.03 14.27 3.88
N GLY A 190 -11.83 13.27 4.24
CA GLY A 190 -12.43 12.33 3.31
C GLY A 190 -13.91 12.10 3.57
N ARG A 191 -14.57 11.51 2.58
CA ARG A 191 -15.96 11.07 2.67
C ARG A 191 -16.04 9.61 2.22
N ASN A 192 -16.76 8.78 2.96
CA ASN A 192 -16.91 7.35 2.68
C ASN A 192 -15.54 6.67 2.50
N SER A 193 -14.59 6.94 3.40
CA SER A 193 -13.22 6.41 3.35
C SER A 193 -12.43 6.74 2.08
N THR A 194 -12.87 7.74 1.31
CA THR A 194 -12.16 8.23 0.12
C THR A 194 -11.62 9.63 0.38
N PHE A 195 -10.33 9.82 0.12
CA PHE A 195 -9.58 11.04 0.39
C PHE A 195 -9.03 11.57 -0.93
N ALA A 196 -9.24 12.86 -1.20
CA ALA A 196 -8.68 13.51 -2.38
C ALA A 196 -7.17 13.71 -2.18
N ILE A 197 -6.38 13.45 -3.22
CA ILE A 197 -4.94 13.71 -3.24
C ILE A 197 -4.73 14.96 -4.08
N ASN A 198 -4.26 16.03 -3.45
CA ASN A 198 -3.89 17.26 -4.14
C ASN A 198 -2.47 17.14 -4.72
N PRO A 199 -2.06 18.06 -5.63
CA PRO A 199 -0.74 17.99 -6.25
C PRO A 199 0.43 18.03 -5.25
N ASP A 200 0.29 18.77 -4.15
CA ASP A 200 1.35 18.88 -3.13
C ASP A 200 1.58 17.53 -2.43
N VAL A 201 0.49 16.85 -2.04
CA VAL A 201 0.55 15.51 -1.45
C VAL A 201 1.04 14.50 -2.49
N ALA A 202 0.55 14.54 -3.73
CA ALA A 202 1.03 13.65 -4.79
C ALA A 202 2.55 13.75 -4.99
N ASN A 203 3.09 14.98 -5.07
CA ASN A 203 4.52 15.22 -5.19
C ASN A 203 5.31 14.70 -3.97
N ALA A 204 4.75 14.85 -2.77
CA ALA A 204 5.35 14.33 -1.55
C ALA A 204 5.36 12.78 -1.53
N LEU A 205 4.25 12.14 -1.88
CA LEU A 205 4.16 10.68 -1.98
C LEU A 205 5.15 10.13 -3.03
N ARG A 206 5.24 10.77 -4.20
CA ARG A 206 6.18 10.41 -5.27
C ARG A 206 7.64 10.46 -4.84
N SER A 207 8.01 11.47 -4.05
CA SER A 207 9.38 11.71 -3.58
C SER A 207 9.72 11.00 -2.27
N THR A 208 8.77 10.26 -1.68
CA THR A 208 8.97 9.56 -0.42
C THR A 208 10.07 8.48 -0.55
N PRO A 209 10.98 8.35 0.42
CA PRO A 209 11.95 7.26 0.46
C PRO A 209 11.27 5.89 0.43
N ILE A 210 11.92 4.88 -0.17
CA ILE A 210 11.36 3.53 -0.31
C ILE A 210 11.45 2.78 1.03
N GLU A 211 10.57 3.13 1.95
CA GLU A 211 10.44 2.53 3.28
C GLU A 211 8.95 2.39 3.67
N ASN A 212 8.67 1.83 4.85
CA ASN A 212 7.30 1.78 5.34
C ASN A 212 6.84 3.18 5.78
N VAL A 213 5.66 3.58 5.33
CA VAL A 213 5.09 4.90 5.65
C VAL A 213 4.00 4.75 6.71
N GLN A 214 4.12 5.52 7.79
CA GLN A 214 3.10 5.53 8.84
C GLN A 214 1.88 6.32 8.39
N ILE A 215 0.70 5.74 8.63
CA ILE A 215 -0.58 6.40 8.45
C ILE A 215 -1.42 6.30 9.71
N ARG A 216 -2.29 7.30 9.89
CA ARG A 216 -3.34 7.28 10.91
C ARG A 216 -4.67 7.59 10.26
N LEU A 217 -5.65 6.73 10.52
CA LEU A 217 -7.02 6.90 10.08
C LEU A 217 -7.89 7.27 11.30
N VAL A 218 -8.79 8.22 11.12
CA VAL A 218 -9.80 8.57 12.12
C VAL A 218 -11.15 8.14 11.58
N THR A 219 -11.86 7.32 12.34
CA THR A 219 -13.18 6.80 11.96
C THR A 219 -14.29 7.81 12.26
N GLU A 220 -15.48 7.58 11.72
CA GLU A 220 -16.68 8.38 12.03
C GLU A 220 -17.00 8.41 13.54
N SER A 221 -16.65 7.38 14.29
CA SER A 221 -16.82 7.33 15.75
C SER A 221 -15.74 8.11 16.53
N GLY A 222 -14.73 8.63 15.83
CA GLY A 222 -13.55 9.28 16.44
C GLY A 222 -12.46 8.31 16.88
N GLU A 223 -12.58 7.01 16.61
CA GLU A 223 -11.52 6.04 16.87
C GLU A 223 -10.31 6.33 15.97
N THR A 224 -9.11 6.22 16.53
CA THR A 224 -7.85 6.35 15.78
C THR A 224 -7.23 4.97 15.52
N ILE A 225 -6.89 4.74 14.26
CA ILE A 225 -6.30 3.49 13.79
C ILE A 225 -4.98 3.84 13.10
N ASP A 226 -3.89 3.40 13.73
CA ASP A 226 -2.53 3.55 13.20
C ASP A 226 -2.17 2.31 12.39
N SER A 227 -1.55 2.53 11.23
CA SER A 227 -1.13 1.49 10.30
C SER A 227 0.12 1.93 9.54
N GLU A 228 0.67 1.00 8.77
CA GLU A 228 1.76 1.26 7.85
C GLU A 228 1.30 0.95 6.42
N ILE A 229 1.85 1.70 5.48
CA ILE A 229 1.85 1.38 4.05
C ILE A 229 3.17 0.68 3.75
N GLY A 230 3.07 -0.49 3.09
CA GLY A 230 4.23 -1.31 2.84
C GLY A 230 5.18 -0.69 1.82
N ARG A 231 6.48 -0.94 1.99
CA ARG A 231 7.55 -0.47 1.08
C ARG A 231 7.25 -0.64 -0.42
N GLY A 232 6.66 -1.76 -0.84
CA GLY A 232 6.33 -2.00 -2.26
C GLY A 232 5.27 -1.04 -2.80
N THR A 233 4.32 -0.64 -1.96
CA THR A 233 3.30 0.37 -2.31
C THR A 233 3.95 1.75 -2.44
N VAL A 234 4.88 2.08 -1.53
CA VAL A 234 5.64 3.34 -1.58
C VAL A 234 6.55 3.40 -2.81
N GLU A 235 7.14 2.28 -3.21
CA GLU A 235 7.87 2.19 -4.48
C GLU A 235 6.95 2.45 -5.68
N ALA A 236 5.77 1.82 -5.69
CA ALA A 236 4.77 1.95 -6.75
C ALA A 236 4.14 3.37 -6.84
N TRP A 237 4.23 4.19 -5.78
CA TRP A 237 3.78 5.59 -5.82
C TRP A 237 4.48 6.42 -6.89
N ARG A 238 5.73 6.07 -7.25
CA ARG A 238 6.50 6.74 -8.30
C ARG A 238 5.92 6.60 -9.70
N ASP A 239 5.10 5.56 -9.90
CA ASP A 239 4.46 5.26 -11.18
C ASP A 239 3.06 5.87 -11.28
N ILE A 240 2.38 6.12 -10.16
CA ILE A 240 1.00 6.66 -10.12
C ILE A 240 0.91 8.16 -9.82
N TYR A 241 1.95 8.77 -9.24
CA TYR A 241 2.07 10.20 -8.94
C TYR A 241 3.29 10.78 -9.67
#